data_AF-A0A2U3K345-F1
#
_entry.id   AF-A0A2U3K345-F1
#
_cell.length_a   1.000
_cell.length_b   1.000
_cell.length_c   1.000
_cell.angle_alpha   90.00
_cell.angle_beta   90.00
_cell.angle_gamma   90.00
#
_symmetry.space_group_name_H-M   'P 1'
#
loop_
_entity.id
_entity.type
_entity.pdbx_description
1 polymer ?
#
loop_
_entity_poly.entity_id
_entity_poly.type
_entity_poly.pdbx_seq_one_letter_code
_entity_poly.pdbx_strand_id
1 'polypeptide(L)'
;MSGLEAIVEDLRSLPPYRLEAPPSKEPHKGSVLIAWGNIKRGSSIGMPTNEYVEVRNGGYYVAGTRIGLDVVVYDFRRGRSPEAIFEAYPSIGSLAKVYGAITFILEHPAEVEAYLKDQDRIFEQIKAQYPMPQEMIDRFERAKKEAAPGLA
;
A
#
# COMPACT_ATOMS: atom_id res chain seq x y z
N MET A 1 -16.91 -20.72 -17.78
CA MET A 1 -16.18 -19.47 -17.50
C MET A 1 -16.00 -19.38 -15.99
N SER A 2 -14.79 -19.58 -15.49
CA SER A 2 -14.52 -19.74 -14.06
C SER A 2 -14.66 -18.40 -13.33
N GLY A 3 -15.16 -18.43 -12.10
CA GLY A 3 -15.45 -17.22 -11.31
C GLY A 3 -14.24 -16.33 -10.98
N LEU A 4 -13.02 -16.76 -11.30
CA LEU A 4 -11.79 -15.96 -11.16
C LEU A 4 -11.57 -14.99 -12.33
N GLU A 5 -11.97 -15.37 -13.56
CA GLU A 5 -11.87 -14.50 -14.73
C GLU A 5 -12.82 -13.28 -14.61
N ALA A 6 -14.00 -13.48 -14.01
CA ALA A 6 -14.98 -12.42 -13.79
C ALA A 6 -14.48 -11.32 -12.83
N ILE A 7 -13.68 -11.70 -11.82
CA ILE A 7 -13.12 -10.75 -10.84
C ILE A 7 -11.98 -9.93 -11.45
N VAL A 8 -11.18 -10.55 -12.32
CA VAL A 8 -10.05 -9.88 -12.99
C VAL A 8 -10.53 -8.89 -14.04
N GLU A 9 -11.63 -9.19 -14.75
CA GLU A 9 -12.23 -8.30 -15.74
C GLU A 9 -12.93 -7.10 -15.08
N ASP A 10 -13.60 -7.32 -13.94
CA ASP A 10 -14.27 -6.25 -13.16
C ASP A 10 -13.28 -5.18 -12.68
N LEU A 11 -12.10 -5.62 -12.20
CA LEU A 11 -11.00 -4.74 -11.76
C LEU A 11 -10.38 -3.89 -12.88
N ARG A 12 -10.53 -4.28 -14.15
CA ARG A 12 -10.08 -3.47 -15.30
C ARG A 12 -11.08 -2.39 -15.71
N SER A 13 -12.35 -2.54 -15.29
CA SER A 13 -13.44 -1.62 -15.64
C SER A 13 -13.69 -0.52 -14.60
N LEU A 14 -13.06 -0.63 -13.41
CA LEU A 14 -13.21 0.39 -12.37
C LEU A 14 -12.59 1.72 -12.82
N PRO A 15 -13.31 2.85 -12.72
CA PRO A 15 -12.72 4.15 -12.97
C PRO A 15 -11.54 4.37 -11.99
N PRO A 16 -10.46 5.07 -12.40
CA PRO A 16 -9.40 5.40 -11.46
C PRO A 16 -10.02 6.14 -10.29
N TYR A 17 -9.73 5.68 -9.05
CA TYR A 17 -10.18 6.31 -7.82
C TYR A 17 -9.84 7.81 -7.87
N ARG A 18 -10.83 8.63 -8.24
CA ARG A 18 -10.75 10.09 -8.21
C ARG A 18 -11.02 10.51 -6.77
N LEU A 19 -9.95 10.73 -6.02
CA LEU A 19 -9.97 11.51 -4.79
C LEU A 19 -10.43 12.93 -5.16
N GLU A 20 -11.72 13.21 -5.11
CA GLU A 20 -12.14 14.59 -4.90
C GLU A 20 -11.76 14.93 -3.46
N ALA A 21 -10.72 15.76 -3.30
CA ALA A 21 -10.33 16.29 -2.01
C ALA A 21 -11.54 16.99 -1.36
N PRO A 22 -11.76 16.86 -0.04
CA PRO A 22 -12.82 17.62 0.62
C PRO A 22 -12.58 19.12 0.44
N PRO A 23 -13.63 19.94 0.29
CA PRO A 23 -13.49 21.35 -0.04
C PRO A 23 -12.70 22.07 1.05
N SER A 24 -11.51 22.57 0.68
CA SER A 24 -10.74 23.49 1.50
C SER A 24 -11.48 24.82 1.61
N LYS A 25 -11.61 25.35 2.81
CA LYS A 25 -12.04 26.73 3.01
C LYS A 25 -10.91 27.65 2.54
N GLU A 26 -11.05 28.27 1.37
CA GLU A 26 -10.14 29.31 0.91
C GLU A 26 -10.28 30.57 1.80
N PRO A 27 -9.20 31.16 2.32
CA PRO A 27 -9.25 32.55 2.75
C PRO A 27 -9.09 33.50 1.56
N HIS A 28 -9.79 34.62 1.65
CA HIS A 28 -10.01 35.63 0.62
C HIS A 28 -8.74 36.22 -0.02
N LYS A 29 -8.88 36.55 -1.32
CA LYS A 29 -7.93 37.31 -2.14
C LYS A 29 -7.53 38.65 -1.50
N GLY A 30 -6.22 38.86 -1.39
CA GLY A 30 -5.61 40.20 -1.35
C GLY A 30 -4.59 40.38 -0.22
N SER A 31 -3.31 40.52 -0.61
CA SER A 31 -2.17 40.90 0.26
C SER A 31 -1.71 39.74 1.16
N VAL A 32 -0.45 39.28 1.16
CA VAL A 32 0.77 40.03 1.47
C VAL A 32 1.96 39.30 0.82
N LEU A 33 2.59 39.94 -0.18
CA LEU A 33 4.03 39.82 -0.39
C LEU A 33 4.70 40.38 0.88
N ILE A 34 5.79 39.75 1.34
CA ILE A 34 6.54 40.05 2.58
C ILE A 34 6.05 39.28 3.83
N ALA A 35 6.08 37.95 3.79
CA ALA A 35 6.19 37.09 5.00
C ALA A 35 6.63 35.65 4.68
N TRP A 36 7.49 35.43 3.69
CA TRP A 36 8.16 34.13 3.49
C TRP A 36 9.68 34.33 3.52
N GLY A 37 10.14 35.04 4.55
CA GLY A 37 11.53 35.05 4.97
C GLY A 37 11.69 34.08 6.13
N ASN A 38 12.44 33.00 5.90
CA ASN A 38 12.99 32.08 6.92
C ASN A 38 12.00 31.27 7.77
N ILE A 39 11.39 30.24 7.17
CA ILE A 39 11.01 29.04 7.91
C ILE A 39 11.84 27.89 7.34
N LYS A 40 12.63 27.26 8.21
CA LYS A 40 13.59 26.22 7.84
C LYS A 40 12.89 25.02 7.18
N ARG A 41 13.51 24.54 6.10
CA ARG A 41 13.24 23.26 5.42
C ARG A 41 12.99 22.13 6.44
N GLY A 42 11.78 21.60 6.46
CA GLY A 42 11.37 20.40 7.19
C GLY A 42 10.19 19.77 6.43
N SER A 43 10.45 18.62 5.82
CA SER A 43 9.68 17.91 4.80
C SER A 43 8.15 17.88 4.98
N SER A 44 7.43 18.31 3.95
CA SER A 44 5.98 18.14 3.78
C SER A 44 5.66 17.58 2.37
N ILE A 45 6.38 16.52 1.96
CA ILE A 45 6.24 15.85 0.66
C ILE A 45 6.43 14.35 0.94
N GLY A 46 5.62 13.48 0.34
CA GLY A 46 5.59 12.03 0.61
C GLY A 46 6.95 11.32 0.56
N MET A 47 6.98 10.07 1.07
CA MET A 47 8.18 9.23 1.10
C MET A 47 8.90 9.21 -0.28
N PRO A 48 10.25 9.23 -0.32
CA PRO A 48 10.98 9.21 -1.59
C PRO A 48 10.67 7.94 -2.42
N THR A 49 11.09 7.96 -3.69
CA THR A 49 11.02 6.81 -4.61
C THR A 49 12.42 6.52 -5.16
N ASN A 50 12.65 5.30 -5.64
CA ASN A 50 13.89 4.92 -6.33
C ASN A 50 13.61 3.87 -7.42
N GLU A 51 14.66 3.24 -7.97
CA GLU A 51 14.53 2.19 -9.00
C GLU A 51 13.82 0.91 -8.51
N TYR A 52 13.69 0.71 -7.20
CA TYR A 52 13.07 -0.47 -6.57
C TYR A 52 11.70 -0.18 -5.97
N VAL A 53 11.38 1.09 -5.68
CA VAL A 53 10.14 1.51 -5.03
C VAL A 53 9.52 2.68 -5.79
N GLU A 54 8.28 2.47 -6.24
CA GLU A 54 7.49 3.49 -6.95
C GLU A 54 6.19 3.81 -6.21
N VAL A 55 5.66 5.00 -6.45
CA VAL A 55 4.36 5.43 -5.93
C VAL A 55 3.33 5.48 -7.05
N ARG A 56 2.14 4.93 -6.81
CA ARG A 56 1.00 4.98 -7.73
C ARG A 56 -0.30 5.16 -6.95
N ASN A 57 -1.10 6.16 -7.32
CA ASN A 57 -2.39 6.45 -6.67
C ASN A 57 -2.32 6.53 -5.13
N GLY A 58 -1.20 7.04 -4.58
CA GLY A 58 -0.98 7.14 -3.14
C GLY A 58 -0.49 5.87 -2.43
N GLY A 59 -0.35 4.74 -3.13
CA GLY A 59 0.27 3.51 -2.62
C GLY A 59 1.71 3.36 -3.08
N TYR A 60 2.56 2.73 -2.25
CA TYR A 60 3.94 2.40 -2.60
C TYR A 60 4.05 0.93 -2.98
N TYR A 61 4.83 0.65 -4.03
CA TYR A 61 4.95 -0.66 -4.64
C TYR A 61 6.40 -0.97 -4.97
N VAL A 62 6.72 -2.26 -5.03
CA VAL A 62 7.95 -2.70 -5.69
C VAL A 62 7.86 -2.33 -7.17
N ALA A 63 8.86 -1.58 -7.66
CA ALA A 63 8.83 -0.91 -8.95
C ALA A 63 8.50 -1.86 -10.12
N GLY A 64 7.55 -1.46 -10.96
CA GLY A 64 7.07 -2.26 -12.09
C GLY A 64 6.19 -3.47 -11.72
N THR A 65 5.76 -3.61 -10.46
CA THR A 65 4.94 -4.75 -10.00
C THR A 65 3.66 -4.27 -9.32
N ARG A 66 2.70 -5.15 -9.05
CA ARG A 66 1.53 -4.85 -8.19
C ARG A 66 1.74 -5.23 -6.72
N ILE A 67 2.95 -5.64 -6.34
CA ILE A 67 3.28 -6.01 -4.96
C ILE A 67 3.50 -4.74 -4.16
N GLY A 68 2.65 -4.51 -3.16
CA GLY A 68 2.74 -3.37 -2.27
C GLY A 68 4.02 -3.42 -1.43
N LEU A 69 4.56 -2.25 -1.08
CA LEU A 69 5.74 -2.16 -0.23
C LEU A 69 5.46 -2.70 1.18
N ASP A 70 4.24 -2.51 1.67
CA ASP A 70 3.73 -3.04 2.93
C ASP A 70 3.86 -4.56 3.04
N VAL A 71 3.61 -5.29 1.94
CA VAL A 71 3.82 -6.74 1.87
C VAL A 71 5.26 -7.12 2.20
N VAL A 72 6.23 -6.46 1.56
CA VAL A 72 7.66 -6.70 1.80
C VAL A 72 8.04 -6.29 3.22
N VAL A 73 7.53 -5.17 3.72
CA VAL A 73 7.80 -4.69 5.09
C VAL A 73 7.32 -5.72 6.12
N TYR A 74 6.09 -6.22 5.99
CA TYR A 74 5.52 -7.17 6.96
C TYR A 74 6.26 -8.50 6.96
N ASP A 75 6.61 -9.05 5.81
CA ASP A 75 7.34 -10.30 5.73
C ASP A 75 8.77 -10.19 6.24
N PHE A 76 9.46 -9.10 5.90
CA PHE A 76 10.80 -8.84 6.41
C PHE A 76 10.79 -8.65 7.93
N ARG A 77 9.82 -7.91 8.49
CA ARG A 77 9.62 -7.77 9.95
C ARG A 77 9.31 -9.09 10.64
N ARG A 78 8.72 -10.06 9.93
CA ARG A 78 8.48 -11.43 10.43
C ARG A 78 9.72 -12.34 10.34
N GLY A 79 10.86 -11.80 9.92
CA GLY A 79 12.12 -12.53 9.84
C GLY A 79 12.26 -13.41 8.60
N ARG A 80 11.40 -13.24 7.57
CA ARG A 80 11.63 -13.91 6.29
C ARG A 80 12.88 -13.35 5.63
N SER A 81 13.70 -14.25 5.08
CA SER A 81 14.86 -13.83 4.29
C SER A 81 14.40 -13.21 2.95
N PRO A 82 15.23 -12.38 2.30
CA PRO A 82 14.94 -11.86 0.97
C PRO A 82 14.62 -12.96 -0.06
N GLU A 83 15.29 -14.11 0.02
CA GLU A 83 15.04 -15.27 -0.84
C GLU A 83 13.66 -15.87 -0.59
N ALA A 84 13.27 -16.03 0.68
CA ALA A 84 11.94 -16.54 1.03
C ALA A 84 10.83 -15.56 0.59
N ILE A 85 11.08 -14.25 0.68
CA ILE A 85 10.16 -13.22 0.17
C ILE A 85 10.05 -13.32 -1.36
N PHE A 86 11.18 -13.50 -2.06
CA PHE A 86 11.18 -13.66 -3.51
C PHE A 86 10.45 -14.95 -3.95
N GLU A 87 10.66 -16.05 -3.23
CA GLU A 87 9.97 -17.33 -3.47
C GLU A 87 8.45 -17.20 -3.28
N ALA A 88 8.01 -16.44 -2.27
CA ALA A 88 6.59 -16.15 -2.05
C ALA A 88 5.99 -15.24 -3.13
N TYR A 89 6.79 -14.35 -3.73
CA TYR A 89 6.36 -13.35 -4.70
C TYR A 89 7.23 -13.33 -5.97
N PRO A 90 7.24 -14.41 -6.77
CA PRO A 90 8.11 -14.52 -7.95
C PRO A 90 7.77 -13.46 -9.02
N SER A 91 6.58 -12.88 -8.98
CA SER A 91 6.15 -11.77 -9.84
C SER A 91 6.93 -10.46 -9.61
N ILE A 92 7.75 -10.37 -8.55
CA ILE A 92 8.74 -9.29 -8.38
C ILE A 92 9.80 -9.32 -9.49
N GLY A 93 10.02 -10.50 -10.09
CA GLY A 93 10.82 -10.68 -11.31
C GLY A 93 12.34 -10.77 -11.07
N SER A 94 12.85 -10.32 -9.92
CA SER A 94 14.24 -10.59 -9.53
C SER A 94 14.46 -10.51 -8.02
N LEU A 95 15.38 -11.33 -7.53
CA LEU A 95 15.84 -11.26 -6.15
C LEU A 95 16.50 -9.90 -5.84
N ALA A 96 17.20 -9.31 -6.81
CA ALA A 96 17.80 -7.98 -6.68
C ALA A 96 16.77 -6.89 -6.33
N LYS A 97 15.57 -6.93 -6.94
CA LYS A 97 14.48 -6.00 -6.59
C LYS A 97 13.99 -6.17 -5.15
N VAL A 98 13.95 -7.41 -4.64
CA VAL A 98 13.59 -7.67 -3.23
C VAL A 98 14.63 -7.04 -2.29
N TYR A 99 15.91 -7.30 -2.56
CA TYR A 99 17.00 -6.67 -1.81
C TYR A 99 16.92 -5.14 -1.85
N GLY A 100 16.73 -4.56 -3.04
CA GLY A 100 16.61 -3.11 -3.22
C GLY A 100 15.42 -2.50 -2.49
N ALA A 101 14.26 -3.18 -2.47
CA ALA A 101 13.12 -2.76 -1.68
C ALA A 101 13.39 -2.82 -0.16
N ILE A 102 14.09 -3.87 0.31
CA ILE A 102 14.50 -3.99 1.72
C ILE A 102 15.48 -2.89 2.11
N THR A 103 16.48 -2.60 1.27
CA THR A 103 17.40 -1.48 1.49
C THR A 103 16.65 -0.17 1.64
N PHE A 104 15.71 0.10 0.73
CA PHE A 104 14.85 1.29 0.81
C PHE A 104 14.08 1.36 2.14
N ILE A 105 13.50 0.23 2.60
CA ILE A 105 12.78 0.17 3.88
C ILE A 105 13.69 0.52 5.05
N LEU A 106 14.93 0.03 5.03
CA LEU A 106 15.92 0.26 6.09
C LEU A 106 16.45 1.71 6.10
N GLU A 107 16.53 2.35 4.93
CA GLU A 107 16.98 3.74 4.79
C GLU A 107 15.89 4.76 5.17
N HIS A 108 14.61 4.37 5.08
CA HIS A 108 13.45 5.25 5.31
C HIS A 108 12.47 4.73 6.39
N PRO A 109 12.94 4.36 7.60
CA PRO A 109 12.09 3.66 8.57
C PRO A 109 10.95 4.54 9.10
N ALA A 110 11.16 5.85 9.25
CA ALA A 110 10.15 6.77 9.78
C ALA A 110 9.03 7.02 8.77
N GLU A 111 9.40 7.20 7.50
CA GLU A 111 8.47 7.41 6.40
C GLU A 111 7.67 6.15 6.09
N VAL A 112 8.30 4.98 6.12
CA VAL A 112 7.60 3.69 5.99
C VAL A 112 6.60 3.50 7.12
N GLU A 113 6.95 3.83 8.35
CA GLU A 113 6.03 3.70 9.48
C GLU A 113 4.83 4.67 9.39
N ALA A 114 5.06 5.90 8.92
CA ALA A 114 3.98 6.84 8.64
C ALA A 114 3.06 6.33 7.53
N TYR A 115 3.64 5.80 6.44
CA TYR A 115 2.89 5.19 5.34
C TYR A 115 2.01 4.02 5.81
N LEU A 116 2.55 3.10 6.63
CA LEU A 116 1.78 1.96 7.14
C LEU A 116 0.60 2.41 8.01
N LYS A 117 0.79 3.40 8.88
CA LYS A 117 -0.29 3.97 9.70
C LYS A 117 -1.40 4.59 8.85
N ASP A 118 -1.02 5.25 7.76
CA ASP A 118 -2.00 5.79 6.81
C ASP A 118 -2.76 4.69 6.07
N GLN A 119 -2.08 3.63 5.64
CA GLN A 119 -2.72 2.47 5.01
C GLN A 119 -3.70 1.78 5.98
N ASP A 120 -3.32 1.56 7.23
CA ASP A 120 -4.20 0.99 8.25
C ASP A 120 -5.45 1.85 8.45
N ARG A 121 -5.28 3.18 8.55
CA ARG A 121 -6.40 4.12 8.67
C ARG A 121 -7.34 4.05 7.46
N ILE A 122 -6.80 4.03 6.24
CA ILE A 122 -7.59 3.92 5.01
C ILE A 122 -8.34 2.59 4.99
N PHE A 123 -7.68 1.49 5.35
CA PHE A 123 -8.28 0.17 5.39
C PHE A 123 -9.45 0.09 6.38
N GLU A 124 -9.29 0.64 7.58
CA GLU A 124 -10.37 0.71 8.58
C GLU A 124 -11.54 1.60 8.11
N GLN A 125 -11.26 2.69 7.40
CA GLN A 125 -12.30 3.52 6.78
C GLN A 125 -13.10 2.74 5.72
N ILE A 126 -12.41 2.00 4.85
CA ILE A 126 -13.05 1.17 3.82
C ILE A 126 -13.92 0.09 4.47
N LYS A 127 -13.41 -0.61 5.50
CA LYS A 127 -14.19 -1.61 6.23
C LYS A 127 -15.46 -1.04 6.86
N ALA A 128 -15.36 0.14 7.46
CA ALA A 128 -16.50 0.79 8.08
C ALA A 128 -17.55 1.24 7.05
N GLN A 129 -17.10 1.69 5.87
CA GLN A 129 -17.97 2.15 4.79
C GLN A 129 -18.63 0.98 4.04
N TYR A 130 -17.90 -0.13 3.87
CA TYR A 130 -18.35 -1.31 3.13
C TYR A 130 -18.27 -2.56 4.03
N PRO A 131 -19.15 -2.68 5.04
CA PRO A 131 -19.17 -3.83 5.91
C PRO A 131 -19.49 -5.10 5.11
N MET A 132 -18.66 -6.12 5.28
CA MET A 132 -18.88 -7.42 4.66
C MET A 132 -20.13 -8.08 5.24
N PRO A 133 -21.06 -8.62 4.42
CA PRO A 133 -22.21 -9.36 4.91
C PRO A 133 -21.78 -10.55 5.76
N GLN A 134 -22.47 -10.81 6.88
CA GLN A 134 -22.10 -11.85 7.84
C GLN A 134 -21.98 -13.24 7.20
N GLU A 135 -22.87 -13.58 6.27
CA GLU A 135 -22.81 -14.85 5.54
C GLU A 135 -21.50 -15.04 4.77
N MET A 136 -20.95 -13.95 4.22
CA MET A 136 -19.70 -13.98 3.50
C MET A 136 -18.52 -14.16 4.46
N ILE A 137 -18.55 -13.48 5.61
CA ILE A 137 -17.57 -13.66 6.68
C ILE A 137 -17.55 -15.12 7.14
N ASP A 138 -18.73 -15.69 7.41
CA ASP A 138 -18.87 -17.08 7.85
C ASP A 138 -18.38 -18.09 6.79
N ARG A 139 -18.57 -17.77 5.50
CA ARG A 139 -18.01 -18.56 4.40
C ARG A 139 -16.47 -18.50 4.39
N PHE A 140 -15.88 -17.32 4.56
CA PHE A 140 -14.42 -17.17 4.62
C PHE A 140 -13.82 -17.91 5.82
N GLU A 141 -14.45 -17.81 6.99
CA GLU A 141 -13.97 -18.48 8.21
C GLU A 141 -14.07 -20.01 8.12
N ARG A 142 -15.11 -20.55 7.48
CA ARG A 142 -15.18 -21.99 7.16
C ARG A 142 -14.06 -22.42 6.22
N ALA A 143 -13.85 -21.69 5.12
CA ALA A 143 -12.79 -22.00 4.16
C ALA A 143 -11.39 -21.98 4.80
N LYS A 144 -11.10 -21.05 5.72
CA LYS A 144 -9.83 -21.02 6.46
C LYS A 144 -9.65 -22.25 7.36
N LYS A 145 -10.70 -22.67 8.08
CA LYS A 145 -10.66 -23.87 8.94
C LYS A 145 -10.46 -25.14 8.13
N GLU A 146 -11.08 -25.22 6.95
CA GLU A 146 -10.99 -26.35 6.03
C GLU A 146 -9.67 -26.41 5.25
N ALA A 147 -8.95 -25.28 5.12
CA ALA A 147 -7.62 -25.21 4.52
C ALA A 147 -6.48 -25.56 5.50
N ALA A 148 -6.76 -25.57 6.81
CA ALA A 148 -5.80 -25.92 7.86
C ALA A 148 -5.52 -27.43 8.13
N PRO A 149 -6.21 -28.45 7.58
CA PRO A 149 -5.96 -29.85 7.92
C PRO A 149 -4.87 -30.52 7.05
N GLY A 150 -3.92 -29.77 6.48
CA GLY A 150 -2.90 -30.30 5.57
C GLY A 150 -1.44 -30.05 5.95
N LEU A 151 -1.15 -29.56 7.16
CA LEU A 151 0.22 -29.34 7.63
C LEU A 151 0.44 -30.09 8.97
N ALA A 152 0.50 -31.41 8.89
CA ALA A 152 0.95 -32.31 9.96
C ALA A 152 1.86 -33.38 9.35
#